data_AF-A0A395YIN2-F1
#
_entry.id   AF-A0A395YIN2-F1
#
_cell.length_a   1.000
_cell.length_b   1.000
_cell.length_c   1.000
_cell.angle_alpha   90.00
_cell.angle_beta   90.00
_cell.angle_gamma   90.00
#
_symmetry.space_group_name_H-M   'P 1'
#
loop_
_entity.id
_entity.type
_entity.pdbx_description
1 polymer ?
#
loop_
_entity_poly.entity_id
_entity_poly.type
_entity_poly.pdbx_seq_one_letter_code
_entity_poly.pdbx_strand_id
1 'polypeptide(L)'
;MKYQKRNRPYENVKENVLVLTNDGKSIITLNNTAFAIWQNCEGRELEEVVQCVLHMYKLDVAEFYDTVKNDCIEILEYLGENGLIKEG
;
A
#
# COMPACT_ATOMS: atom_id res chain seq x y z
N MET A 1 11.45 -4.03 -10.21
CA MET A 1 11.24 -2.55 -10.17
C MET A 1 10.88 -2.19 -8.76
N LYS A 2 11.42 -1.10 -8.21
CA LYS A 2 11.28 -0.80 -6.77
C LYS A 2 10.32 0.36 -6.54
N TYR A 3 9.48 0.27 -5.52
CA TYR A 3 8.57 1.35 -5.17
C TYR A 3 9.25 2.43 -4.33
N GLN A 4 8.99 3.68 -4.65
CA GLN A 4 9.38 4.86 -3.87
C GLN A 4 8.14 5.50 -3.25
N LYS A 5 8.01 5.40 -1.94
CA LYS A 5 6.97 6.01 -1.13
C LYS A 5 7.14 7.53 -1.13
N ARG A 6 6.04 8.23 -1.34
CA ARG A 6 5.94 9.69 -1.13
C ARG A 6 5.19 9.93 0.17
N ASN A 7 5.89 10.45 1.18
CA ASN A 7 5.24 10.79 2.44
C ASN A 7 4.20 11.90 2.22
N ARG A 8 2.99 11.68 2.74
CA ARG A 8 1.87 12.63 2.70
C ARG A 8 1.26 12.78 4.08
N PRO A 9 0.66 13.94 4.40
CA PRO A 9 -0.16 14.08 5.59
C PRO A 9 -1.29 13.05 5.60
N TYR A 10 -1.51 12.41 6.75
CA TYR A 10 -2.61 11.49 6.95
C TYR A 10 -3.15 11.56 8.37
N GLU A 11 -4.41 11.18 8.57
CA GLU A 11 -5.09 11.12 9.86
C GLU A 11 -5.81 9.77 9.99
N ASN A 12 -5.71 9.15 11.16
CA ASN A 12 -6.44 7.91 11.45
C ASN A 12 -7.87 8.23 11.88
N VAL A 13 -8.85 7.65 11.21
CA VAL A 13 -10.27 7.84 11.50
C VAL A 13 -10.96 6.48 11.59
N LYS A 14 -11.09 5.98 12.83
CA LYS A 14 -11.62 4.63 13.14
C LYS A 14 -10.80 3.53 12.44
N GLU A 15 -11.41 2.78 11.54
CA GLU A 15 -10.81 1.65 10.80
C GLU A 15 -10.20 2.08 9.46
N ASN A 16 -10.17 3.38 9.19
CA ASN A 16 -9.66 3.95 7.95
C ASN A 16 -8.61 5.03 8.21
N VAL A 17 -7.81 5.31 7.20
CA VAL A 17 -6.82 6.39 7.17
C VAL A 17 -7.16 7.35 6.05
N LEU A 18 -7.33 8.63 6.38
CA LEU A 18 -7.51 9.70 5.40
C LEU A 18 -6.14 10.23 4.99
N VAL A 19 -5.85 10.30 3.68
CA VAL A 19 -4.56 10.76 3.16
C VAL A 19 -4.75 11.88 2.15
N LEU A 20 -3.98 12.96 2.30
CA LEU A 20 -3.95 14.06 1.33
C LEU A 20 -3.16 13.63 0.08
N THR A 21 -3.79 13.70 -1.10
CA THR A 21 -3.15 13.28 -2.35
C THR A 21 -2.13 14.31 -2.85
N ASN A 22 -1.46 14.00 -3.97
CA ASN A 22 -0.43 14.86 -4.56
C ASN A 22 -0.94 16.24 -5.03
N ASP A 23 -2.23 16.37 -5.36
CA ASP A 23 -2.79 17.65 -5.81
C ASP A 23 -2.98 18.67 -4.67
N GLY A 24 -2.78 18.24 -3.41
CA GLY A 24 -2.92 19.06 -2.21
C GLY A 24 -4.35 19.50 -1.90
N LYS A 25 -5.36 18.92 -2.56
CA LYS A 25 -6.78 19.28 -2.46
C LYS A 25 -7.67 18.08 -2.19
N SER A 26 -7.34 16.92 -2.73
CA SER A 26 -8.14 15.70 -2.62
C SER A 26 -7.69 14.87 -1.43
N ILE A 27 -8.66 14.22 -0.78
CA ILE A 27 -8.42 13.26 0.30
C ILE A 27 -8.93 11.91 -0.17
N ILE A 28 -8.07 10.89 -0.07
CA ILE A 28 -8.44 9.50 -0.28
C ILE A 28 -8.53 8.76 1.05
N THR A 29 -9.24 7.63 1.03
CA THR A 29 -9.37 6.75 2.19
C THR A 29 -8.62 5.46 1.93
N LEU A 30 -7.76 5.07 2.86
CA LEU A 30 -7.11 3.77 2.88
C LEU A 30 -7.67 2.94 4.04
N ASN A 31 -8.00 1.67 3.79
CA ASN A 31 -8.20 0.74 4.89
C ASN A 31 -6.84 0.38 5.53
N ASN A 32 -6.87 -0.37 6.64
CA ASN A 32 -5.66 -0.75 7.36
C ASN A 32 -4.63 -1.50 6.49
N THR A 33 -5.09 -2.37 5.59
CA THR A 33 -4.21 -3.15 4.71
C THR A 33 -3.52 -2.26 3.67
N ALA A 34 -4.27 -1.39 3.01
CA ALA A 34 -3.73 -0.46 2.03
C ALA A 34 -2.76 0.55 2.67
N PHE A 35 -3.08 1.01 3.88
CA PHE A 35 -2.18 1.84 4.65
C PHE A 35 -0.89 1.08 5.04
N ALA A 36 -1.01 -0.17 5.48
CA ALA A 36 0.15 -0.99 5.81
C ALA A 36 1.07 -1.22 4.60
N ILE A 37 0.50 -1.50 3.42
CA ILE A 37 1.25 -1.61 2.16
C ILE A 37 2.00 -0.32 1.88
N TRP A 38 1.32 0.83 1.94
CA TRP A 38 1.96 2.13 1.72
C TRP A 38 3.08 2.43 2.73
N GLN A 39 2.93 2.04 4.00
CA GLN A 39 3.99 2.21 5.00
C GLN A 39 5.20 1.30 4.77
N ASN A 40 5.04 0.20 4.02
CA ASN A 40 6.02 -0.87 3.90
C ASN A 40 6.53 -1.11 2.48
N CYS A 41 6.18 -0.29 1.49
CA CYS A 41 6.59 -0.51 0.10
C CYS A 41 7.94 0.12 -0.28
N GLU A 42 8.48 1.05 0.51
CA GLU A 42 9.72 1.79 0.20
C GLU A 42 10.90 0.85 -0.09
N GLY A 43 11.53 1.02 -1.26
CA GLY A 43 12.72 0.29 -1.66
C GLY A 43 12.50 -1.20 -1.97
N ARG A 44 11.25 -1.65 -1.98
CA ARG A 44 10.84 -3.04 -2.20
C ARG A 44 10.27 -3.27 -3.59
N GLU A 45 10.44 -4.48 -4.09
CA GLU A 45 9.73 -5.00 -5.26
C GLU A 45 8.38 -5.61 -4.85
N LEU A 46 7.49 -5.87 -5.81
CA LEU A 46 6.15 -6.39 -5.56
C LEU A 46 6.17 -7.66 -4.69
N GLU A 47 7.02 -8.63 -5.05
CA GLU A 47 7.18 -9.89 -4.33
C GLU A 47 7.56 -9.66 -2.86
N GLU A 48 8.41 -8.68 -2.57
CA GLU A 48 8.82 -8.34 -1.20
C GLU A 48 7.68 -7.68 -0.41
N VAL A 49 6.85 -6.85 -1.07
CA VAL A 49 5.65 -6.25 -0.48
C VAL A 49 4.63 -7.35 -0.13
N VAL A 50 4.38 -8.28 -1.04
CA VAL A 50 3.47 -9.42 -0.84
C VAL A 50 3.90 -10.26 0.36
N GLN A 51 5.20 -10.58 0.47
CA GLN A 51 5.73 -11.32 1.62
C GLN A 51 5.53 -10.56 2.94
N CYS A 52 5.64 -9.23 2.92
CA CYS A 52 5.41 -8.42 4.11
C CYS A 52 3.95 -8.43 4.55
N VAL A 53 3.01 -8.38 3.61
CA VAL A 53 1.57 -8.50 3.91
C VAL A 53 1.25 -9.88 4.46
N LEU A 54 1.67 -10.96 3.79
CA LEU A 54 1.48 -12.33 4.28
C LEU A 54 2.02 -12.50 5.71
N HIS A 55 3.22 -12.00 5.97
CA HIS A 55 3.83 -12.05 7.31
C HIS A 55 3.05 -11.25 8.36
N MET A 56 2.62 -10.03 8.02
CA MET A 56 1.91 -9.13 8.95
C MET A 56 0.57 -9.71 9.40
N TYR A 57 -0.14 -10.36 8.50
CA TYR A 57 -1.43 -11.00 8.76
C TYR A 57 -1.33 -12.48 9.15
N LYS A 58 -0.10 -13.04 9.22
CA LYS A 58 0.18 -14.45 9.54
C LYS A 58 -0.58 -15.42 8.64
N LEU A 59 -0.62 -15.11 7.36
CA LEU A 59 -1.29 -15.92 6.33
C LEU A 59 -0.35 -17.02 5.82
N ASP A 60 -0.93 -18.17 5.48
CA ASP A 60 -0.19 -19.26 4.85
C ASP A 60 0.22 -18.87 3.41
N VAL A 61 1.50 -18.99 3.10
CA VAL A 61 2.04 -18.58 1.80
C VAL A 61 1.54 -19.49 0.67
N ALA A 62 1.40 -20.80 0.91
CA ALA A 62 0.94 -21.73 -0.12
C ALA A 62 -0.54 -21.51 -0.47
N GLU A 63 -1.34 -21.03 0.48
CA GLU A 63 -2.77 -20.78 0.29
C GLU A 63 -3.06 -19.37 -0.25
N PHE A 64 -2.38 -18.34 0.25
CA PHE A 64 -2.81 -16.95 0.04
C PHE A 64 -1.92 -16.13 -0.88
N TYR A 65 -0.80 -16.65 -1.38
CA TYR A 65 0.17 -15.85 -2.13
C TYR A 65 -0.45 -15.14 -3.34
N ASP A 66 -1.18 -15.85 -4.20
CA ASP A 66 -1.75 -15.26 -5.41
C ASP A 66 -2.86 -14.24 -5.10
N THR A 67 -3.69 -14.52 -4.10
CA THR A 67 -4.73 -13.57 -3.64
C THR A 67 -4.10 -12.29 -3.11
N VAL A 68 -3.12 -12.40 -2.21
CA VAL A 68 -2.43 -11.24 -1.64
C VAL A 68 -1.62 -10.50 -2.70
N LYS A 69 -1.05 -11.22 -3.68
CA LYS A 69 -0.36 -10.60 -4.81
C LYS A 69 -1.29 -9.72 -5.63
N ASN A 70 -2.49 -10.20 -5.96
CA ASN A 70 -3.47 -9.40 -6.69
C ASN A 70 -3.92 -8.18 -5.87
N ASP A 71 -4.24 -8.37 -4.59
CA ASP A 71 -4.61 -7.25 -3.70
C ASP A 71 -3.48 -6.20 -3.61
N CYS A 72 -2.22 -6.63 -3.54
CA CYS A 72 -1.08 -5.73 -3.52
C CYS A 72 -0.97 -4.95 -4.84
N ILE A 73 -1.16 -5.59 -5.99
CA ILE A 73 -1.11 -4.93 -7.30
C ILE A 73 -2.16 -3.82 -7.35
N GLU A 74 -3.42 -4.14 -7.07
CA GLU A 74 -4.53 -3.17 -7.12
C GLU A 74 -4.28 -1.97 -6.19
N ILE A 75 -3.79 -2.24 -4.98
CA ILE A 75 -3.48 -1.19 -4.00
C ILE A 75 -2.29 -0.35 -4.46
N LEU A 76 -1.22 -0.96 -4.97
CA LEU A 76 -0.03 -0.23 -5.43
C LEU A 76 -0.36 0.65 -6.64
N GLU A 77 -1.16 0.16 -7.58
CA GLU A 77 -1.70 0.95 -8.69
C GLU A 77 -2.50 2.15 -8.18
N TYR A 78 -3.45 1.92 -7.27
CA TYR A 78 -4.25 2.99 -6.65
C TYR A 78 -3.38 4.04 -5.93
N LEU A 79 -2.36 3.60 -5.18
CA LEU A 79 -1.40 4.49 -4.52
C LEU A 79 -0.59 5.30 -5.55
N GLY A 80 -0.26 4.71 -6.70
CA GLY A 80 0.45 5.35 -7.80
C GLY A 80 -0.40 6.46 -8.44
N GLU A 81 -1.65 6.14 -8.79
CA GLU A 81 -2.62 7.08 -9.37
C GLU A 81 -2.85 8.31 -8.49
N ASN A 82 -2.86 8.11 -7.17
CA ASN A 82 -3.05 9.19 -6.19
C ASN A 82 -1.74 9.90 -5.79
N GLY A 83 -0.61 9.48 -6.37
CA GLY A 83 0.70 10.10 -6.17
C GLY A 83 1.29 9.89 -4.78
N LEU A 84 0.93 8.78 -4.12
CA LEU A 84 1.44 8.31 -2.83
C LEU A 84 2.68 7.43 -2.99
N ILE A 85 2.87 6.82 -4.16
CA ILE A 85 4.09 6.12 -4.54
C ILE A 85 4.54 6.54 -5.94
N LYS A 86 5.77 6.21 -6.29
CA LYS A 86 6.31 6.28 -7.65
C LYS A 86 7.04 4.98 -7.94
N GLU A 87 6.83 4.43 -9.13
CA GLU A 87 7.65 3.36 -9.66
C GLU A 87 9.06 3.90 -9.99
N GLY A 88 10.08 3.25 -9.43
CA GLY A 88 11.49 3.64 -9.50
C GLY A 88 12.33 2.71 -10.35
#